data_AF-A0A078LSW1-F1
#
_entry.id   AF-A0A078LSW1-F1
#
_cell.length_a   1.000
_cell.length_b   1.000
_cell.length_c   1.000
_cell.angle_alpha   90.00
_cell.angle_beta   90.00
_cell.angle_gamma   90.00
#
_symmetry.space_group_name_H-M   'P 1'
#
loop_
_entity.id
_entity.type
_entity.pdbx_description
1 polymer ?
#
loop_
_entity_poly.entity_id
_entity_poly.type
_entity_poly.pdbx_seq_one_letter_code
_entity_poly.pdbx_strand_id
1 'polypeptide(L)'
;MDRLKIATFNINGIRARRTNLLEWLEREQPDVVCLQELKAQNADFPIDDIRALGYGAIWHGQKSWNGVAILAKGNDPLEIRRGLPGDPDESQSRYIEAAAHGVIVACLYLPNGNPQPGPKFDYKLTWFERLIEHAEGLLASGHPVVLAGDYNVIPTDEDIYNPRSWQKDALLQPESRECYRRCSPKAGPMRCAPCTPRSASTHSGTISASTGRRIPACASIICCLAGTWLRA
;
A
#
# COMPACT_ATOMS: atom_id res chain seq x y z
N MET A 1 -24.33 -0.46 7.69
CA MET A 1 -22.88 -0.69 7.84
C MET A 1 -22.20 0.43 7.10
N ASP A 2 -21.50 1.28 7.84
CA ASP A 2 -20.76 2.39 7.23
C ASP A 2 -19.65 1.82 6.34
N ARG A 3 -19.43 2.49 5.21
CA ARG A 3 -18.47 2.08 4.20
C ARG A 3 -17.05 2.34 4.73
N LEU A 4 -16.22 1.30 4.79
CA LEU A 4 -14.80 1.42 5.13
C LEU A 4 -14.01 2.08 3.98
N LYS A 5 -13.29 3.17 4.27
CA LYS A 5 -12.39 3.87 3.36
C LYS A 5 -10.94 3.51 3.69
N ILE A 6 -10.29 2.73 2.84
CA ILE A 6 -8.88 2.37 2.94
C ILE A 6 -8.09 3.12 1.87
N ALA A 7 -6.96 3.70 2.24
CA ALA A 7 -6.07 4.40 1.32
C ALA A 7 -4.64 3.89 1.44
N THR A 8 -3.89 3.95 0.35
CA THR A 8 -2.44 3.73 0.35
C THR A 8 -1.75 4.91 -0.30
N PHE A 9 -0.59 5.28 0.24
CA PHE A 9 0.17 6.42 -0.24
C PHE A 9 1.67 6.22 -0.01
N ASN A 10 2.43 6.12 -1.11
CA ASN A 10 3.87 6.24 -1.06
C ASN A 10 4.22 7.71 -0.83
N ILE A 11 4.63 8.04 0.40
CA ILE A 11 4.84 9.42 0.82
C ILE A 11 6.23 9.95 0.46
N ASN A 12 7.17 9.08 0.07
CA ASN A 12 8.52 9.48 -0.34
C ASN A 12 9.14 10.52 0.62
N GLY A 13 9.24 10.15 1.90
CA GLY A 13 9.77 10.98 2.98
C GLY A 13 8.69 11.63 3.85
N ILE A 14 8.33 10.98 4.96
CA ILE A 14 7.27 11.47 5.86
C ILE A 14 7.61 12.82 6.49
N ARG A 15 8.88 13.06 6.84
CA ARG A 15 9.31 14.33 7.46
C ARG A 15 9.14 15.51 6.52
N ALA A 16 9.55 15.37 5.27
CA ALA A 16 9.47 16.43 4.28
C ALA A 16 8.03 16.71 3.83
N ARG A 17 7.13 15.72 3.94
CA ARG A 17 5.73 15.83 3.52
C ARG A 17 4.73 15.79 4.66
N ARG A 18 5.20 16.04 5.90
CA ARG A 18 4.37 15.98 7.11
C ARG A 18 3.13 16.86 6.99
N THR A 19 3.28 18.12 6.61
CA THR A 19 2.15 19.05 6.44
C THR A 19 1.14 18.52 5.43
N ASN A 20 1.60 18.10 4.25
CA ASN A 20 0.74 17.54 3.20
C ASN A 20 -0.02 16.29 3.67
N LEU A 21 0.60 15.43 4.48
CA LEU A 21 -0.05 14.25 5.06
C LEU A 21 -1.17 14.66 6.01
N LEU A 22 -0.91 15.59 6.93
CA LEU A 22 -1.89 16.04 7.92
C LEU A 22 -3.10 16.69 7.25
N GLU A 23 -2.86 17.61 6.30
CA GLU A 23 -3.93 18.24 5.51
C GLU A 23 -4.77 17.21 4.72
N TRP A 24 -4.13 16.18 4.19
CA TRP A 24 -4.83 15.11 3.47
C TRP A 24 -5.64 14.22 4.44
N LEU A 25 -5.10 13.88 5.62
CA LEU A 25 -5.81 13.09 6.64
C LEU A 25 -7.04 13.82 7.17
N GLU A 26 -6.94 15.14 7.40
CA GLU A 26 -8.07 15.98 7.82
C GLU A 26 -9.18 16.03 6.78
N ARG A 27 -8.80 16.19 5.50
CA ARG A 27 -9.76 16.30 4.40
C ARG A 27 -10.40 14.97 4.04
N GLU A 28 -9.60 13.93 3.85
CA GLU A 28 -10.06 12.66 3.30
C GLU A 28 -10.61 11.72 4.35
N GLN A 29 -10.14 11.85 5.59
CA GLN A 29 -10.50 11.02 6.74
C GLN A 29 -10.64 9.51 6.46
N PRO A 30 -9.67 8.82 5.83
CA PRO A 30 -9.76 7.37 5.64
C PRO A 30 -9.83 6.63 6.97
N ASP A 31 -10.49 5.48 7.02
CA ASP A 31 -10.52 4.65 8.22
C ASP A 31 -9.18 3.94 8.43
N VAL A 32 -8.52 3.53 7.34
CA VAL A 32 -7.17 2.93 7.37
C VAL A 32 -6.29 3.56 6.29
N VAL A 33 -5.03 3.84 6.63
CA VAL A 33 -4.02 4.37 5.71
C VAL A 33 -2.75 3.53 5.75
N CYS A 34 -2.28 3.10 4.59
CA CYS A 34 -0.99 2.46 4.40
C CYS A 34 0.01 3.47 3.82
N LEU A 35 1.10 3.78 4.53
CA LEU A 35 2.16 4.66 4.04
C LEU A 35 3.41 3.87 3.66
N GLN A 36 4.05 4.24 2.55
CA GLN A 36 5.33 3.68 2.07
C GLN A 36 6.39 4.76 1.93
N GLU A 37 7.67 4.35 1.88
CA GLU A 37 8.84 5.23 1.84
C GLU A 37 8.83 6.30 2.92
N LEU A 38 8.68 5.91 4.20
CA LEU A 38 8.78 6.86 5.30
C LEU A 38 10.12 7.61 5.31
N LYS A 39 11.21 6.92 4.94
CA LYS A 39 12.61 7.42 4.94
C LYS A 39 13.02 8.05 6.27
N ALA A 40 12.47 7.51 7.35
CA ALA A 40 12.60 8.01 8.71
C ALA A 40 12.84 6.83 9.66
N GLN A 41 13.67 7.03 10.68
CA GLN A 41 13.83 6.03 11.74
C GLN A 41 12.58 6.01 12.63
N ASN A 42 12.44 4.98 13.47
CA ASN A 42 11.25 4.86 14.32
C ASN A 42 11.02 6.10 15.21
N ALA A 43 12.10 6.69 15.74
CA ALA A 43 12.05 7.88 16.59
C ALA A 43 11.66 9.17 15.85
N ASP A 44 11.76 9.19 14.52
CA ASP A 44 11.45 10.35 13.68
C ASP A 44 10.01 10.35 13.16
N PHE A 45 9.20 9.34 13.51
CA PHE A 45 7.82 9.22 13.05
C PHE A 45 6.92 10.24 13.79
N PRO A 46 6.12 11.05 13.08
CA PRO A 46 5.33 12.13 13.68
C PRO A 46 4.04 11.62 14.32
N ILE A 47 4.15 10.71 15.29
CA ILE A 47 2.99 10.04 15.91
C ILE A 47 2.07 11.03 16.64
N ASP A 48 2.63 12.04 17.31
CA ASP A 48 1.82 12.98 18.10
C ASP A 48 0.88 13.82 17.23
N ASP A 49 1.34 14.22 16.04
CA ASP A 49 0.51 14.97 15.09
C ASP A 49 -0.57 14.11 14.47
N ILE A 50 -0.24 12.85 14.16
CA ILE A 50 -1.18 11.86 13.64
C ILE A 50 -2.27 11.60 14.70
N ARG A 51 -1.89 11.47 15.97
CA ARG A 51 -2.81 11.31 17.10
C ARG A 51 -3.67 12.54 17.35
N ALA A 52 -3.13 13.74 17.13
CA ALA A 52 -3.91 14.98 17.22
C ALA A 52 -5.07 15.03 16.20
N LEU A 53 -4.94 14.33 15.07
CA LEU A 53 -6.01 14.14 14.07
C LEU A 53 -6.93 12.95 14.37
N GLY A 54 -6.75 12.29 15.52
CA GLY A 54 -7.56 11.16 15.94
C GLY A 54 -7.17 9.84 15.29
N TYR A 55 -5.93 9.69 14.80
CA TYR A 55 -5.43 8.43 14.26
C TYR A 55 -4.46 7.75 15.24
N GLY A 56 -4.62 6.45 15.41
CA GLY A 56 -3.56 5.59 15.92
C GLY A 56 -2.68 5.08 14.79
N ALA A 57 -1.48 4.58 15.11
CA ALA A 57 -0.57 4.07 14.09
C ALA A 57 0.44 3.03 14.61
N ILE A 58 0.82 2.13 13.72
CA ILE A 58 2.03 1.31 13.85
C ILE A 58 2.93 1.55 12.64
N TRP A 59 4.24 1.53 12.84
CA TRP A 59 5.20 1.80 11.79
C TRP A 59 6.48 0.99 11.96
N HIS A 60 7.10 0.70 10.83
CA HIS A 60 8.43 0.13 10.74
C HIS A 60 9.29 1.12 9.96
N GLY A 61 10.07 1.93 10.67
CA GLY A 61 10.95 2.95 10.10
C GLY A 61 12.26 2.37 9.57
N GLN A 62 12.85 3.06 8.59
CA GLN A 62 14.21 2.86 8.11
C GLN A 62 14.73 4.17 7.53
N LYS A 63 16.00 4.48 7.84
CA LYS A 63 16.65 5.67 7.28
C LYS A 63 16.79 5.54 5.75
N SER A 64 16.73 6.68 5.05
CA SER A 64 17.05 6.86 3.63
C SER A 64 16.07 6.29 2.61
N TRP A 65 15.71 5.01 2.67
CA TRP A 65 15.10 4.35 1.51
C TRP A 65 13.68 3.83 1.73
N ASN A 66 13.43 3.12 2.82
CA ASN A 66 12.18 2.36 2.98
C ASN A 66 11.31 2.95 4.10
N GLY A 67 10.61 2.07 4.80
CA GLY A 67 9.74 2.38 5.91
C GLY A 67 8.28 2.30 5.49
N VAL A 68 7.49 1.65 6.32
CA VAL A 68 6.06 1.46 6.12
C VAL A 68 5.29 1.77 7.40
N ALA A 69 4.06 2.27 7.26
CA ALA A 69 3.16 2.49 8.39
C ALA A 69 1.72 2.09 8.05
N ILE A 70 0.98 1.72 9.08
CA ILE A 70 -0.48 1.59 9.07
C ILE A 70 -1.03 2.58 10.08
N LEU A 71 -1.95 3.43 9.63
CA LEU A 71 -2.72 4.34 10.48
C LEU A 71 -4.16 3.85 10.52
N ALA A 72 -4.81 3.96 11.67
CA ALA A 72 -6.24 3.65 11.81
C ALA A 72 -6.96 4.78 12.56
N LYS A 73 -8.15 5.14 12.08
CA LYS A 73 -8.92 6.24 12.66
C LYS A 73 -9.57 5.80 13.96
N GLY A 74 -9.34 6.55 15.03
CA GLY A 74 -9.95 6.36 16.35
C GLY A 74 -9.26 5.35 17.26
N ASN A 75 -8.37 4.48 16.76
CA ASN A 75 -7.65 3.49 17.57
C ASN A 75 -6.27 3.16 16.97
N ASP A 76 -5.36 2.64 17.79
CA ASP A 76 -4.11 2.04 17.30
C ASP A 76 -4.43 0.70 16.58
N PRO A 77 -3.87 0.45 15.37
CA PRO A 77 -3.95 -0.85 14.73
C PRO A 77 -3.33 -1.93 15.62
N LEU A 78 -3.94 -3.11 15.69
CA LEU A 78 -3.38 -4.25 16.42
C LEU A 78 -2.34 -4.94 15.55
N GLU A 79 -1.05 -4.74 15.87
CA GLU A 79 0.06 -5.33 15.13
C GLU A 79 -0.03 -6.86 15.12
N ILE A 80 0.04 -7.44 13.92
CA ILE A 80 0.15 -8.88 13.72
C ILE A 80 1.61 -9.25 13.46
N ARG A 81 2.28 -8.52 12.56
CA ARG A 81 3.71 -8.76 12.26
C ARG A 81 4.39 -7.62 11.50
N ARG A 82 5.72 -7.72 11.46
CA ARG A 82 6.64 -6.94 10.63
C ARG A 82 7.50 -7.89 9.79
N GLY A 83 7.81 -7.50 8.55
CA GLY A 83 8.55 -8.33 7.60
C GLY A 83 7.71 -9.48 7.03
N LEU A 84 8.15 -10.06 5.91
CA LEU A 84 7.54 -11.27 5.33
C LEU A 84 8.12 -12.54 5.98
N PRO A 85 7.36 -13.64 6.07
CA PRO A 85 7.92 -14.91 6.54
C PRO A 85 9.02 -15.38 5.59
N GLY A 86 10.08 -15.98 6.13
CA GLY A 86 11.16 -16.55 5.33
C GLY A 86 12.06 -15.54 4.62
N ASP A 87 11.96 -14.23 4.92
CA ASP A 87 12.94 -13.25 4.45
C ASP A 87 14.18 -13.26 5.38
N PRO A 88 15.37 -13.67 4.90
CA PRO A 88 16.57 -13.69 5.72
C PRO A 88 17.11 -12.28 5.99
N ASP A 89 16.67 -11.28 5.24
CA ASP A 89 17.06 -9.88 5.44
C ASP A 89 16.01 -9.11 6.26
N GLU A 90 16.14 -9.18 7.58
CA GLU A 90 15.30 -8.42 8.51
C GLU A 90 15.59 -6.91 8.52
N SER A 91 16.60 -6.43 7.76
CA SER A 91 17.00 -5.02 7.77
C SER A 91 16.09 -4.11 6.93
N GLN A 92 15.26 -4.68 6.06
CA GLN A 92 14.44 -3.95 5.11
C GLN A 92 13.01 -3.74 5.65
N SER A 93 12.71 -2.51 6.09
CA SER A 93 11.39 -2.11 6.60
C SER A 93 10.37 -1.94 5.46
N ARG A 94 9.95 -3.05 4.86
CA ARG A 94 9.10 -3.09 3.64
C ARG A 94 7.72 -3.67 3.85
N TYR A 95 7.46 -4.30 4.99
CA TYR A 95 6.19 -4.96 5.27
C TYR A 95 5.78 -4.78 6.73
N ILE A 96 4.52 -4.44 6.96
CA ILE A 96 3.88 -4.43 8.26
C ILE A 96 2.41 -4.83 8.10
N GLU A 97 1.87 -5.53 9.10
CA GLU A 97 0.53 -6.09 9.04
C GLU A 97 -0.18 -5.89 10.39
N ALA A 98 -1.46 -5.54 10.33
CA ALA A 98 -2.29 -5.31 11.51
C ALA A 98 -3.75 -5.64 11.27
N ALA A 99 -4.47 -5.92 12.36
CA ALA A 99 -5.92 -5.86 12.36
C ALA A 99 -6.38 -4.42 12.68
N ALA A 100 -7.25 -3.86 11.84
CA ALA A 100 -7.88 -2.56 12.05
C ALA A 100 -9.30 -2.58 11.50
N HIS A 101 -10.27 -2.02 12.23
CA HIS A 101 -11.68 -1.95 11.79
C HIS A 101 -12.27 -3.29 11.31
N GLY A 102 -11.87 -4.41 11.94
CA GLY A 102 -12.37 -5.75 11.59
C GLY A 102 -11.79 -6.35 10.30
N VAL A 103 -10.76 -5.74 9.72
CA VAL A 103 -10.03 -6.25 8.54
C VAL A 103 -8.55 -6.43 8.86
N ILE A 104 -7.91 -7.43 8.26
CA ILE A 104 -6.45 -7.56 8.26
C ILE A 104 -5.92 -6.67 7.14
N VAL A 105 -5.01 -5.77 7.47
CA VAL A 105 -4.36 -4.86 6.51
C VAL A 105 -2.87 -5.11 6.53
N ALA A 106 -2.33 -5.43 5.37
CA ALA A 106 -0.90 -5.49 5.11
C ALA A 106 -0.48 -4.25 4.32
N CYS A 107 0.46 -3.49 4.87
CA CYS A 107 1.11 -2.37 4.19
C CYS A 107 2.46 -2.84 3.65
N LEU A 108 2.65 -2.72 2.32
CA LEU A 108 3.86 -3.18 1.65
C LEU A 108 4.55 -2.13 0.78
N TYR A 109 5.88 -2.20 0.72
CA TYR A 109 6.73 -1.47 -0.19
C TYR A 109 7.68 -2.43 -0.91
N LEU A 110 7.21 -2.95 -2.04
CA LEU A 110 7.90 -3.99 -2.80
C LEU A 110 9.20 -3.43 -3.40
N PRO A 111 10.31 -4.20 -3.42
CA PRO A 111 11.57 -3.74 -4.00
C PRO A 111 11.42 -3.27 -5.46
N ASN A 112 11.99 -2.11 -5.80
CA ASN A 112 11.91 -1.56 -7.16
C ASN A 112 12.53 -2.51 -8.22
N GLY A 113 13.70 -3.06 -7.91
CA GLY A 113 14.39 -4.07 -8.74
C GLY A 113 15.39 -3.52 -9.75
N ASN A 114 15.49 -2.19 -9.96
CA ASN A 114 16.48 -1.64 -10.88
C ASN A 114 17.90 -1.57 -10.29
N PRO A 115 18.96 -1.74 -11.12
CA PRO A 115 18.90 -2.10 -12.54
C PRO A 115 18.54 -3.59 -12.72
N GLN A 116 17.97 -3.90 -13.88
CA GLN A 116 17.66 -5.26 -14.30
C GLN A 116 18.33 -5.57 -15.67
N PRO A 117 18.78 -6.82 -15.89
CA PRO A 117 18.85 -7.91 -14.91
C PRO A 117 19.91 -7.63 -13.83
N GLY A 118 19.87 -8.39 -12.72
CA GLY A 118 20.86 -8.30 -11.66
C GLY A 118 20.33 -8.63 -10.27
N PRO A 119 21.19 -8.61 -9.23
CA PRO A 119 20.85 -9.10 -7.89
C PRO A 119 19.69 -8.35 -7.23
N LYS A 120 19.45 -7.08 -7.59
CA LYS A 120 18.29 -6.31 -7.10
C LYS A 120 16.98 -6.80 -7.72
N PHE A 121 17.00 -7.22 -8.98
CA PHE A 121 15.86 -7.79 -9.67
C PHE A 121 15.57 -9.21 -9.15
N ASP A 122 16.61 -10.02 -8.94
CA ASP A 122 16.47 -11.36 -8.34
C ASP A 122 15.88 -11.28 -6.93
N TYR A 123 16.33 -10.31 -6.13
CA TYR A 123 15.76 -10.03 -4.82
C TYR A 123 14.29 -9.60 -4.91
N LYS A 124 13.93 -8.73 -5.87
CA LYS A 124 12.53 -8.34 -6.11
C LYS A 124 11.64 -9.55 -6.36
N LEU A 125 12.05 -10.45 -7.27
CA LEU A 125 11.27 -11.64 -7.61
C LEU A 125 11.15 -12.59 -6.42
N THR A 126 12.25 -12.83 -5.70
CA THR A 126 12.26 -13.67 -4.48
C THR A 126 11.34 -13.09 -3.39
N TRP A 127 11.38 -11.78 -3.18
CA TRP A 127 10.50 -11.08 -2.24
C TRP A 127 9.02 -11.21 -2.66
N PHE A 128 8.73 -11.16 -3.96
CA PHE A 128 7.40 -11.37 -4.51
C PHE A 128 6.86 -12.78 -4.23
N GLU A 129 7.68 -13.82 -4.43
CA GLU A 129 7.28 -15.20 -4.15
C GLU A 129 6.90 -15.38 -2.68
N ARG A 130 7.67 -14.79 -1.75
CA ARG A 130 7.32 -14.77 -0.32
C ARG A 130 6.01 -14.05 -0.04
N LEU A 131 5.76 -12.94 -0.74
CA LEU A 131 4.48 -12.23 -0.62
C LEU A 131 3.32 -13.10 -1.10
N ILE A 132 3.47 -13.81 -2.22
CA ILE A 132 2.44 -14.70 -2.77
C ILE A 132 2.12 -15.82 -1.77
N GLU A 133 3.14 -16.51 -1.25
CA GLU A 133 2.96 -17.57 -0.26
C GLU A 133 2.28 -17.05 1.01
N HIS A 134 2.72 -15.89 1.53
CA HIS A 134 2.09 -15.27 2.70
C HIS A 134 0.63 -14.84 2.42
N ALA A 135 0.37 -14.30 1.23
CA ALA A 135 -0.97 -13.88 0.81
C ALA A 135 -1.94 -15.07 0.72
N GLU A 136 -1.48 -16.25 0.29
CA GLU A 136 -2.28 -17.48 0.30
C GLU A 136 -2.69 -17.87 1.72
N GLY A 137 -1.76 -17.80 2.68
CA GLY A 137 -2.03 -18.04 4.09
C GLY A 137 -3.05 -17.04 4.68
N LEU A 138 -2.91 -15.76 4.34
CA LEU A 138 -3.88 -14.73 4.72
C LEU A 138 -5.27 -15.00 4.12
N LEU A 139 -5.35 -15.41 2.85
CA LEU A 139 -6.61 -15.78 2.20
C LEU A 139 -7.27 -16.97 2.90
N ALA A 140 -6.48 -17.99 3.26
CA ALA A 140 -6.95 -19.19 3.93
C ALA A 140 -7.45 -18.94 5.37
N SER A 141 -7.09 -17.80 5.98
CA SER A 141 -7.54 -17.43 7.33
C SER A 141 -9.06 -17.21 7.44
N GLY A 142 -9.75 -16.94 6.32
CA GLY A 142 -11.18 -16.63 6.29
C GLY A 142 -11.54 -15.21 6.78
N HIS A 143 -10.57 -14.42 7.21
CA HIS A 143 -10.77 -13.01 7.55
C HIS A 143 -10.78 -12.13 6.27
N PRO A 144 -11.46 -10.97 6.29
CA PRO A 144 -11.27 -9.97 5.25
C PRO A 144 -9.84 -9.42 5.30
N VAL A 145 -9.11 -9.53 4.18
CA VAL A 145 -7.71 -9.12 4.06
C VAL A 145 -7.57 -8.09 2.96
N VAL A 146 -6.71 -7.09 3.20
CA VAL A 146 -6.28 -6.09 2.22
C VAL A 146 -4.74 -6.07 2.15
N LEU A 147 -4.18 -6.29 0.97
CA LEU A 147 -2.76 -6.05 0.68
C LEU A 147 -2.60 -4.71 -0.04
N ALA A 148 -2.35 -3.66 0.73
CA ALA A 148 -2.23 -2.29 0.24
C ALA A 148 -0.77 -1.84 0.21
N GLY A 149 -0.37 -1.16 -0.85
CA GLY A 149 1.00 -0.67 -0.93
C GLY A 149 1.47 -0.32 -2.32
N ASP A 150 2.77 -0.09 -2.42
CA ASP A 150 3.47 0.13 -3.67
C ASP A 150 4.15 -1.16 -4.10
N TYR A 151 3.62 -1.76 -5.16
CA TYR A 151 4.10 -3.03 -5.72
C TYR A 151 5.31 -2.85 -6.65
N ASN A 152 5.69 -1.63 -7.02
CA ASN A 152 6.75 -1.41 -8.02
C ASN A 152 6.57 -2.29 -9.27
N VAL A 153 5.33 -2.41 -9.77
CA VAL A 153 5.00 -3.09 -11.02
C VAL A 153 4.05 -2.22 -11.81
N ILE A 154 4.27 -2.15 -13.12
CA ILE A 154 3.33 -1.58 -14.08
C ILE A 154 2.59 -2.78 -14.69
N PRO A 155 1.33 -3.07 -14.29
CA PRO A 155 0.66 -4.33 -14.62
C PRO A 155 0.48 -4.52 -16.13
N THR A 156 0.04 -3.47 -16.81
CA THR A 156 -0.21 -3.46 -18.25
C THR A 156 0.36 -2.20 -18.90
N ASP A 157 0.40 -2.17 -20.22
CA ASP A 157 0.84 -0.98 -20.95
C ASP A 157 -0.16 0.18 -20.86
N GLU A 158 -1.40 -0.07 -20.44
CA GLU A 158 -2.42 0.96 -20.17
C GLU A 158 -2.11 1.73 -18.87
N ASP A 159 -1.31 1.15 -17.97
CA ASP A 159 -0.94 1.73 -16.68
C ASP A 159 0.27 2.67 -16.76
N ILE A 160 0.78 2.96 -17.98
CA ILE A 160 1.93 3.83 -18.19
C ILE A 160 1.75 4.73 -19.43
N TYR A 161 2.18 5.98 -19.30
CA TYR A 161 2.06 6.98 -20.37
C TYR A 161 2.87 6.65 -21.65
N ASN A 162 4.03 5.99 -21.51
CA ASN A 162 4.89 5.60 -22.61
C ASN A 162 5.67 4.32 -22.28
N PRO A 163 5.14 3.13 -22.62
CA PRO A 163 5.82 1.86 -22.37
C PRO A 163 7.20 1.77 -23.03
N ARG A 164 7.39 2.39 -24.21
CA ARG A 164 8.61 2.24 -25.02
C ARG A 164 9.86 2.75 -24.32
N SER A 165 9.79 3.85 -23.57
CA SER A 165 10.95 4.39 -22.86
C SER A 165 11.29 3.61 -21.58
N TRP A 166 10.45 2.66 -21.17
CA TRP A 166 10.58 1.90 -19.92
C TRP A 166 10.82 0.41 -20.15
N GLN A 167 11.10 -0.02 -21.38
CA GLN A 167 11.32 -1.43 -21.71
C GLN A 167 12.48 -2.08 -20.92
N LYS A 168 13.45 -1.28 -20.47
CA LYS A 168 14.57 -1.74 -19.64
C LYS A 168 14.31 -1.62 -18.14
N ASP A 169 13.17 -1.10 -17.72
CA ASP A 169 12.85 -0.91 -16.32
C ASP A 169 12.29 -2.21 -15.69
N ALA A 170 12.75 -2.53 -14.48
CA ALA A 170 12.29 -3.66 -13.67
C ALA A 170 10.76 -3.72 -13.48
N LEU A 171 10.07 -2.59 -13.55
CA LEU A 171 8.62 -2.48 -13.36
C LEU A 171 7.81 -3.10 -14.52
N LEU A 172 8.35 -3.11 -15.74
CA LEU A 172 7.64 -3.63 -16.93
C LEU A 172 8.08 -5.05 -17.31
N GLN A 173 9.09 -5.60 -16.64
CA GLN A 173 9.61 -6.92 -17.01
C GLN A 173 8.52 -8.00 -16.88
N PRO A 174 8.46 -8.97 -17.81
CA PRO A 174 7.45 -10.02 -17.81
C PRO A 174 7.35 -10.77 -16.47
N GLU A 175 8.47 -11.02 -15.82
CA GLU A 175 8.56 -11.73 -14.54
C GLU A 175 7.89 -10.93 -13.41
N SER A 176 8.11 -9.61 -13.34
CA SER A 176 7.41 -8.73 -12.39
C SER A 176 5.89 -8.75 -12.60
N ARG A 177 5.46 -8.68 -13.86
CA ARG A 177 4.03 -8.69 -14.23
C ARG A 177 3.38 -10.04 -13.93
N GLU A 178 4.10 -11.14 -14.14
CA GLU A 178 3.67 -12.50 -13.78
C GLU A 178 3.44 -12.63 -12.29
N CYS A 179 4.42 -12.26 -11.46
CA CYS A 179 4.28 -12.33 -10.00
C CYS A 179 3.11 -11.46 -9.51
N TYR A 180 2.94 -10.25 -10.06
CA TYR A 180 1.81 -9.38 -9.72
C TYR A 180 0.45 -10.02 -10.03
N ARG A 181 0.33 -10.67 -11.20
CA ARG A 181 -0.91 -11.36 -11.58
C ARG A 181 -1.19 -12.57 -10.68
N ARG A 182 -0.16 -13.32 -10.28
CA ARG A 182 -0.32 -14.46 -9.37
C ARG A 182 -0.73 -14.02 -7.96
N CYS A 183 -0.15 -12.92 -7.47
CA CYS A 183 -0.48 -12.35 -6.17
C CYS A 183 -1.88 -11.74 -6.11
N SER A 184 -2.42 -11.31 -7.25
CA SER A 184 -3.78 -10.80 -7.35
C SER A 184 -4.74 -11.98 -7.56
N PRO A 185 -5.41 -12.53 -6.53
CA PRO A 185 -6.46 -13.50 -6.77
C PRO A 185 -7.51 -12.82 -7.64
N LYS A 186 -8.26 -13.62 -8.42
CA LYS A 186 -9.42 -13.14 -9.18
C LYS A 186 -10.53 -12.69 -8.21
N ALA A 187 -10.29 -11.61 -7.47
CA ALA A 187 -11.19 -11.01 -6.51
C ALA A 187 -12.29 -10.27 -7.26
N GLY A 188 -13.53 -10.40 -6.77
CA GLY A 188 -14.69 -9.68 -7.31
C GLY A 188 -14.50 -8.16 -7.28
N PRO A 189 -15.40 -7.40 -7.95
CA PRO A 189 -15.16 -6.00 -8.28
C PRO A 189 -15.15 -5.11 -7.04
N MET A 190 -13.98 -4.87 -6.46
CA MET A 190 -13.77 -3.70 -5.60
C MET A 190 -13.24 -2.57 -6.48
N ARG A 191 -14.06 -1.52 -6.66
CA ARG A 191 -13.67 -0.35 -7.44
C ARG A 191 -12.68 0.48 -6.62
N CYS A 192 -11.39 0.36 -6.92
CA CYS A 192 -10.41 1.38 -6.57
C CYS A 192 -10.80 2.67 -7.29
N ALA A 193 -11.15 3.72 -6.56
CA ALA A 193 -11.31 5.05 -7.16
C ALA A 193 -9.90 5.66 -7.33
N PRO A 194 -9.53 6.16 -8.51
CA PRO A 194 -8.28 6.89 -8.65
C PRO A 194 -8.30 8.15 -7.77
N CYS A 195 -7.21 8.40 -7.03
CA CYS A 195 -6.96 9.69 -6.41
C CYS A 195 -6.69 10.72 -7.52
N THR A 196 -7.73 11.33 -8.09
CA THR A 196 -7.54 12.41 -9.05
C THR A 196 -7.02 13.65 -8.33
N PRO A 197 -5.90 14.28 -8.74
CA PRO A 197 -5.61 15.65 -8.35
C PRO A 197 -6.57 16.53 -9.14
N ARG A 198 -7.74 16.86 -8.58
CA ARG A 198 -8.58 17.90 -9.19
C ARG A 198 -7.96 19.25 -8.90
N SER A 199 -7.58 19.91 -9.98
CA SER A 199 -7.32 21.34 -10.08
C SER A 199 -8.34 22.15 -9.29
N ALA A 200 -7.86 23.28 -8.76
CA ALA A 200 -8.67 24.34 -8.19
C ALA A 200 -9.97 24.61 -8.99
N SER A 201 -11.02 24.99 -8.26
CA SER A 201 -12.39 25.37 -8.68
C SER A 201 -13.48 24.28 -8.59
N THR A 202 -14.30 24.47 -7.55
CA THR A 202 -15.77 24.34 -7.48
C THR A 202 -16.49 23.08 -8.02
N HIS A 203 -17.21 22.46 -7.08
CA HIS A 203 -18.34 21.50 -7.17
C HIS A 203 -18.07 20.02 -6.87
N SER A 204 -18.90 19.55 -5.94
CA SER A 204 -18.96 18.30 -5.20
C SER A 204 -19.30 17.07 -6.05
N GLY A 205 -18.83 15.90 -5.62
CA GLY A 205 -19.26 14.61 -6.15
C GLY A 205 -18.87 13.46 -5.24
N THR A 206 -19.86 12.88 -4.55
CA THR A 206 -19.75 11.67 -3.72
C THR A 206 -20.44 10.51 -4.43
N ILE A 207 -19.88 9.30 -4.40
CA ILE A 207 -20.54 8.10 -4.94
C ILE A 207 -20.75 7.06 -3.83
N SER A 208 -22.00 6.57 -3.76
CA SER A 208 -22.56 5.56 -2.86
C SER A 208 -22.60 4.17 -3.51
N ALA A 209 -22.48 3.10 -2.72
CA ALA A 209 -22.80 1.74 -3.13
C ALA A 209 -23.82 1.15 -2.14
N SER A 210 -25.06 0.98 -2.59
CA SER A 210 -26.11 0.24 -1.89
C SER A 210 -26.31 -1.10 -2.59
N THR A 211 -25.95 -2.22 -1.97
CA THR A 211 -26.58 -3.50 -2.29
C THR A 211 -26.59 -4.39 -1.05
N GLY A 212 -27.79 -4.62 -0.52
CA GLY A 212 -28.04 -5.68 0.45
C GLY A 212 -27.98 -7.03 -0.25
N ARG A 213 -26.94 -7.79 0.02
CA ARG A 213 -26.87 -9.26 -0.10
C ARG A 213 -25.69 -9.72 0.76
N ARG A 214 -25.86 -10.83 1.47
CA ARG A 214 -24.85 -11.42 2.36
C ARG A 214 -23.50 -11.46 1.65
N ILE A 215 -22.47 -10.87 2.26
CA ILE A 215 -21.08 -10.91 1.78
C ILE A 215 -20.61 -12.37 1.93
N PRO A 216 -20.39 -13.14 0.86
CA PRO A 216 -19.67 -14.39 0.97
C PRO A 216 -18.20 -14.07 1.26
N ALA A 217 -17.49 -14.95 1.95
CA ALA A 217 -16.06 -14.84 2.21
C ALA A 217 -15.27 -14.67 0.89
N CYS A 218 -15.04 -13.43 0.48
CA CYS A 218 -14.20 -13.06 -0.65
C CYS A 218 -13.15 -12.09 -0.11
N ALA A 219 -11.93 -12.61 0.08
CA ALA A 219 -10.76 -11.78 0.34
C ALA A 219 -10.63 -10.73 -0.79
N SER A 220 -10.62 -9.46 -0.41
CA SER A 220 -10.58 -8.34 -1.36
C SER A 220 -9.18 -7.73 -1.31
N ILE A 221 -8.28 -8.21 -2.16
CA ILE A 221 -6.97 -7.57 -2.31
C ILE A 221 -7.17 -6.23 -3.01
N ILE A 222 -7.17 -5.14 -2.25
CA ILE A 222 -7.20 -3.77 -2.78
C ILE A 222 -5.78 -3.38 -3.18
N CYS A 223 -5.45 -3.57 -4.46
CA CYS A 223 -4.31 -2.89 -5.05
C CYS A 223 -4.70 -1.46 -5.39
N CYS A 224 -4.42 -0.50 -4.51
CA CYS A 224 -4.51 0.92 -4.87
C CYS A 224 -3.19 1.37 -5.48
N LEU A 225 -3.11 1.37 -6.80
CA LEU A 225 -2.07 2.07 -7.56
C LEU A 225 -2.23 3.59 -7.31
N ALA A 226 -1.36 4.17 -6.50
CA ALA A 226 -1.17 5.62 -6.43
C ALA A 226 0.14 5.99 -7.11
N GLY A 227 0.22 5.77 -8.42
CA GLY A 227 1.27 6.32 -9.27
C GLY A 227 0.95 7.76 -9.64
N THR A 228 1.42 8.73 -8.87
CA THR A 228 1.62 10.09 -9.38
C THR A 228 2.91 10.67 -8.83
N TRP A 229 3.91 10.75 -9.71
CA TRP A 229 5.14 11.49 -9.53
C TRP A 229 4.83 12.97 -9.28
N LEU A 230 5.02 13.43 -8.04
CA LEU A 230 5.25 14.85 -7.76
C LEU A 230 6.59 15.23 -8.40
N ARG A 231 6.55 15.69 -9.66
CA ARG A 231 7.60 16.57 -10.17
C ARG A 231 7.48 17.92 -9.46
N ALA A 232 8.65 18.51 -9.23
CA ALA A 232 8.89 19.80 -8.59
C ALA A 232 7.94 20.91 -9.04
#